data_AF-A0AAD9W678-F1
#
_entry.id   AF-A0AAD9W678-F1
#
_cell.length_a   1.000
_cell.length_b   1.000
_cell.length_c   1.000
_cell.angle_alpha   90.00
_cell.angle_beta   90.00
_cell.angle_gamma   90.00
#
_symmetry.space_group_name_H-M   'P 1'
#
loop_
_entity.id
_entity.type
_entity.pdbx_description
1 polymer ?
#
loop_
_entity_poly.entity_id
_entity_poly.type
_entity_poly.pdbx_seq_one_letter_code
_entity_poly.pdbx_strand_id
1 'polypeptide(L)'
;MLNTFVKSYWRQPTALLLAVAAVLLCLADSTLAVMVRNGADPTAIHIGDTYYSAESADGGIYVRAASSLEGLGASDVQREKVWSDDAGRGAIWAPELTTDSGRTFIHFSAGVDAAHRMYVISADSPLGTYSTESKLALPDDQWAIDGTFFVFEGRGWFVWSGWDSESNNGEQNLYICRMNSPTEPTGQRFIISQPRESWEQGDSPLINEGPEAVVDPNGQLHIVYSANGSWNNKYCLADLRLRKGGDPTYVWDWYKSNGCLFGSHQDRMMDGWDATLYVDGPGHHTFALPDGDVNESPGGTGHIPFMFHGVEKGTPYSWDARAWFTGTYVWWSQTTYSRQNSPGDASDTGYSFKFFE
;
A
#
# COMPACT_ATOMS: atom_id res chain seq x y z
N MET A 1 -64.97 -47.76 -10.72
CA MET A 1 -64.97 -47.00 -9.45
C MET A 1 -63.54 -46.57 -9.19
N LEU A 2 -63.28 -45.28 -9.36
CA LEU A 2 -61.97 -44.63 -9.25
C LEU A 2 -61.70 -44.23 -7.79
N ASN A 3 -60.44 -44.38 -7.36
CA ASN A 3 -59.58 -43.42 -6.63
C ASN A 3 -60.21 -42.51 -5.54
N THR A 4 -59.60 -42.25 -4.38
CA THR A 4 -58.17 -42.09 -4.08
C THR A 4 -57.98 -42.03 -2.55
N PHE A 5 -56.90 -42.60 -2.03
CA PHE A 5 -56.47 -42.46 -0.63
C PHE A 5 -55.70 -41.14 -0.43
N VAL A 6 -56.05 -40.38 0.62
CA VAL A 6 -55.28 -39.25 1.15
C VAL A 6 -54.24 -39.81 2.13
N LYS A 7 -52.94 -39.58 1.87
CA LYS A 7 -51.88 -39.68 2.88
C LYS A 7 -51.38 -38.28 3.18
N SER A 8 -51.51 -37.86 4.43
CA SER A 8 -50.92 -36.62 4.95
C SER A 8 -49.40 -36.78 5.07
N TYR A 9 -48.66 -35.91 4.38
CA TYR A 9 -47.22 -35.75 4.60
C TYR A 9 -47.01 -34.60 5.59
N TRP A 10 -46.85 -34.93 6.86
CA TRP A 10 -46.17 -34.05 7.81
C TRP A 10 -44.66 -34.14 7.54
N ARG A 11 -44.12 -33.22 6.74
CA ARG A 11 -42.68 -33.02 6.64
C ARG A 11 -42.23 -32.09 7.77
N GLN A 12 -41.26 -32.57 8.54
CA GLN A 12 -40.74 -31.96 9.76
C GLN A 12 -40.07 -30.59 9.49
N PRO A 13 -40.22 -29.59 10.38
CA PRO A 13 -39.59 -28.27 10.24
C PRO A 13 -38.07 -28.26 10.54
N THR A 14 -37.52 -29.38 10.99
CA THR A 14 -36.11 -29.51 11.42
C THR A 14 -35.12 -29.41 10.26
N ALA A 15 -35.48 -29.84 9.06
CA ALA A 15 -34.59 -29.77 7.90
C ALA A 15 -34.38 -28.33 7.37
N LEU A 16 -35.36 -27.44 7.57
CA LEU A 16 -35.25 -26.04 7.16
C LEU A 16 -34.43 -25.21 8.17
N LEU A 17 -34.53 -25.53 9.46
CA LEU A 17 -33.74 -24.90 10.52
C LEU A 17 -32.24 -25.24 10.45
N LEU A 18 -31.89 -26.47 10.06
CA LEU A 18 -30.49 -26.87 9.87
C LEU A 18 -29.85 -26.24 8.63
N ALA A 19 -30.61 -26.01 7.55
CA ALA A 19 -30.10 -25.32 6.36
C ALA A 19 -29.86 -23.82 6.62
N VAL A 20 -30.72 -23.16 7.41
CA VAL A 20 -30.53 -21.76 7.80
C VAL A 20 -29.35 -21.60 8.77
N ALA A 21 -29.15 -22.54 9.70
CA ALA A 21 -28.00 -22.54 10.59
C ALA A 21 -26.67 -22.78 9.84
N ALA A 22 -26.64 -23.68 8.84
CA ALA A 22 -25.45 -23.92 8.02
C ALA A 22 -25.10 -22.72 7.12
N VAL A 23 -26.09 -21.99 6.61
CA VAL A 23 -25.85 -20.74 5.86
C VAL A 23 -25.36 -19.62 6.79
N LEU A 24 -25.83 -19.55 8.04
CA LEU A 24 -25.34 -18.59 9.04
C LEU A 24 -23.94 -18.91 9.58
N LEU A 25 -23.55 -20.19 9.63
CA LEU A 25 -22.20 -20.62 10.04
C LEU A 25 -21.14 -20.49 8.93
N CYS A 26 -21.55 -20.36 7.66
CA CYS A 26 -20.66 -20.08 6.53
C CYS A 26 -20.53 -18.58 6.19
N LEU A 27 -21.12 -17.69 7.00
CA LEU A 27 -21.09 -16.22 6.80
C LEU A 27 -20.27 -15.47 7.86
N ALA A 28 -19.53 -16.18 8.69
CA ALA A 28 -18.63 -15.58 9.68
C ALA A 28 -17.18 -15.90 9.32
N ASP A 29 -16.72 -15.35 8.21
CA ASP A 29 -15.31 -14.99 8.06
C ASP A 29 -15.25 -13.46 8.04
N SER A 30 -15.72 -12.86 9.13
CA SER A 30 -15.66 -11.41 9.34
C SER A 30 -14.27 -11.10 9.90
N THR A 31 -13.25 -11.13 9.05
CA THR A 31 -12.04 -10.35 9.34
C THR A 31 -12.44 -8.90 9.14
N LEU A 32 -12.93 -8.28 10.22
CA LEU A 32 -13.10 -6.84 10.29
C LEU A 32 -11.71 -6.21 10.29
N ALA A 33 -11.56 -5.03 9.68
CA ALA A 33 -10.37 -4.21 9.90
C ALA A 33 -10.08 -4.09 11.39
N VAL A 34 -8.94 -4.62 11.79
CA VAL A 34 -8.50 -4.52 13.17
C VAL A 34 -7.63 -3.28 13.26
N MET A 35 -8.10 -2.28 14.00
CA MET A 35 -7.28 -1.15 14.38
C MET A 35 -6.07 -1.69 15.16
N VAL A 36 -4.88 -1.47 14.63
CA VAL A 36 -3.62 -1.91 15.23
C VAL A 36 -3.16 -0.87 16.25
N ARG A 37 -3.07 0.41 15.85
CA ARG A 37 -2.66 1.52 16.73
C ARG A 37 -2.85 2.87 16.07
N ASN A 38 -2.84 3.95 16.86
CA ASN A 38 -2.75 5.32 16.33
C ASN A 38 -1.41 5.54 15.60
N GLY A 39 -1.45 6.23 14.47
CA GLY A 39 -0.31 6.46 13.62
C GLY A 39 -0.68 6.50 12.15
N ALA A 40 0.28 6.91 11.33
CA ALA A 40 0.15 6.97 9.89
C ALA A 40 1.27 6.18 9.24
N ASP A 41 1.12 5.96 7.93
CA ASP A 41 2.16 5.47 7.04
C ASP A 41 2.82 4.17 7.55
N PRO A 42 2.03 3.11 7.83
CA PRO A 42 2.59 1.83 8.27
C PRO A 42 3.46 1.22 7.16
N THR A 43 4.63 0.72 7.53
CA THR A 43 5.41 -0.24 6.74
C THR A 43 5.40 -1.59 7.46
N ALA A 44 5.43 -2.70 6.72
CA ALA A 44 5.58 -4.02 7.32
C ALA A 44 6.31 -4.99 6.40
N ILE A 45 7.23 -5.77 6.97
CA ILE A 45 7.83 -6.95 6.33
C ILE A 45 7.77 -8.13 7.30
N HIS A 46 7.94 -9.35 6.83
CA HIS A 46 8.18 -10.48 7.74
C HIS A 46 9.44 -11.25 7.39
N ILE A 47 10.24 -11.58 8.42
CA ILE A 47 11.45 -12.39 8.30
C ILE A 47 11.20 -13.66 9.12
N GLY A 48 11.09 -14.79 8.44
CA GLY A 48 10.56 -16.01 9.05
C GLY A 48 9.15 -15.77 9.62
N ASP A 49 8.94 -16.13 10.89
CA ASP A 49 7.65 -16.01 11.58
C ASP A 49 7.46 -14.66 12.31
N THR A 50 8.36 -13.69 12.11
CA THR A 50 8.31 -12.39 12.81
C THR A 50 8.02 -11.26 11.83
N TYR A 51 6.98 -10.48 12.14
CA TYR A 51 6.66 -9.22 11.47
C TYR A 51 7.44 -8.07 12.10
N TYR A 52 7.93 -7.17 11.25
CA TYR A 52 8.60 -5.95 11.63
C TYR A 52 7.90 -4.75 11.00
N SER A 53 7.82 -3.65 11.74
CA SER A 53 7.23 -2.40 11.25
C SER A 53 8.03 -1.21 11.76
N ALA A 54 8.08 -0.12 11.01
CA ALA A 54 8.72 1.12 11.42
C ALA A 54 7.71 2.26 11.57
N GLU A 55 8.04 3.24 12.41
CA GLU A 55 7.25 4.45 12.57
C GLU A 55 8.14 5.67 12.86
N SER A 56 7.69 6.83 12.43
CA SER A 56 8.27 8.11 12.87
C SER A 56 7.60 8.57 14.17
N ALA A 57 8.40 8.79 15.21
CA ALA A 57 7.94 9.31 16.49
C ALA A 57 9.08 9.98 17.26
N ASP A 58 8.76 10.95 18.13
CA ASP A 58 9.72 11.59 19.05
C ASP A 58 11.03 12.06 18.39
N GLY A 59 10.93 12.65 17.20
CA GLY A 59 12.10 13.11 16.43
C GLY A 59 13.04 11.99 16.00
N GLY A 60 12.53 10.80 15.72
CA GLY A 60 13.31 9.67 15.22
C GLY A 60 12.45 8.57 14.62
N ILE A 61 13.07 7.42 14.44
CA ILE A 61 12.43 6.22 13.88
C ILE A 61 12.47 5.12 14.92
N TYR A 62 11.33 4.46 15.11
CA TYR A 62 11.21 3.27 15.94
C TYR A 62 10.89 2.06 15.08
N VAL A 63 11.43 0.90 15.46
CA VAL A 63 11.08 -0.39 14.86
C VAL A 63 10.39 -1.26 15.90
N ARG A 64 9.34 -1.94 15.46
CA ARG A 64 8.52 -2.87 16.24
C ARG A 64 8.71 -4.29 15.71
N ALA A 65 8.57 -5.29 16.59
CA ALA A 65 8.56 -6.69 16.20
C ALA A 65 7.43 -7.47 16.90
N ALA A 66 6.72 -8.31 16.15
CA ALA A 66 5.62 -9.13 16.65
C ALA A 66 5.45 -10.42 15.83
N SER A 67 4.69 -11.39 16.36
CA SER A 67 4.35 -12.63 15.65
C SER A 67 3.15 -12.51 14.70
N SER A 68 2.52 -11.33 14.63
CA SER A 68 1.37 -11.00 13.78
C SER A 68 1.34 -9.51 13.51
N LEU A 69 0.62 -9.08 12.45
CA LEU A 69 0.43 -7.66 12.15
C LEU A 69 -0.34 -6.94 13.27
N GLU A 70 -1.37 -7.56 13.82
CA GLU A 70 -2.13 -7.04 14.96
C GLU A 70 -1.23 -6.88 16.20
N GLY A 71 -0.32 -7.83 16.41
CA GLY A 71 0.64 -7.80 17.51
C GLY A 71 1.58 -6.60 17.48
N LEU A 72 1.79 -5.96 16.32
CA LEU A 72 2.59 -4.73 16.22
C LEU A 72 1.99 -3.56 17.02
N GLY A 73 0.68 -3.62 17.29
CA GLY A 73 -0.07 -2.66 18.08
C GLY A 73 -0.12 -2.94 19.58
N ALA A 74 0.36 -4.10 20.04
CA ALA A 74 0.26 -4.50 21.44
C ALA A 74 1.02 -3.54 22.37
N SER A 75 0.50 -3.33 23.58
CA SER A 75 1.11 -2.41 24.56
C SER A 75 2.49 -2.88 25.05
N ASP A 76 2.75 -4.18 24.99
CA ASP A 76 3.98 -4.86 25.39
C ASP A 76 4.82 -5.32 24.18
N VAL A 77 4.49 -4.85 22.97
CA VAL A 77 5.26 -5.14 21.75
C VAL A 77 6.73 -4.72 21.92
N GLN A 78 7.64 -5.53 21.37
CA GLN A 78 9.04 -5.12 21.29
C GLN A 78 9.15 -3.89 20.39
N ARG A 79 9.69 -2.79 20.92
CA ARG A 79 9.80 -1.52 20.21
C ARG A 79 11.08 -0.80 20.61
N GLU A 80 11.91 -0.46 19.63
CA GLU A 80 13.21 0.18 19.85
C GLU A 80 13.34 1.47 19.05
N LYS A 81 13.91 2.53 19.64
CA LYS A 81 14.30 3.73 18.88
C LYS A 81 15.60 3.43 18.15
N VAL A 82 15.51 3.19 16.85
CA VAL A 82 16.66 2.74 16.06
C VAL A 82 17.48 3.89 15.50
N TRP A 83 16.88 5.08 15.35
CA TRP A 83 17.52 6.28 14.84
C TRP A 83 16.89 7.56 15.44
N SER A 84 17.68 8.62 15.56
CA SER A 84 17.25 9.96 16.01
C SER A 84 17.74 11.04 15.06
N ASP A 85 16.93 12.08 14.86
CA ASP A 85 17.28 13.23 14.02
C ASP A 85 18.23 14.20 14.74
N ASP A 86 19.47 13.75 14.92
CA ASP A 86 20.51 14.53 15.60
C ASP A 86 20.91 15.79 14.80
N ALA A 87 20.64 15.82 13.49
CA ALA A 87 20.92 16.97 12.63
C ALA A 87 19.77 18.00 12.59
N GLY A 88 18.63 17.72 13.24
CA GLY A 88 17.49 18.63 13.31
C GLY A 88 16.86 18.95 11.94
N ARG A 89 16.71 17.93 11.08
CA ARG A 89 16.03 18.05 9.78
C ARG A 89 14.54 18.35 9.92
N GLY A 90 13.89 17.77 10.93
CA GLY A 90 12.45 17.87 11.14
C GLY A 90 11.61 17.07 10.16
N ALA A 91 10.30 16.98 10.45
CA ALA A 91 9.27 16.32 9.64
C ALA A 91 9.72 14.98 9.02
N ILE A 92 10.11 14.06 9.92
CA ILE A 92 10.46 12.69 9.58
C ILE A 92 9.17 11.95 9.25
N TRP A 93 9.01 11.50 8.02
CA TRP A 93 7.77 10.88 7.53
C TRP A 93 8.03 9.53 6.86
N ALA A 94 7.03 8.66 6.94
CA ALA A 94 6.89 7.42 6.17
C ALA A 94 8.19 6.58 6.08
N PRO A 95 8.67 6.03 7.20
CA PRO A 95 9.79 5.10 7.15
C PRO A 95 9.33 3.78 6.52
N GLU A 96 10.06 3.33 5.50
CA GLU A 96 9.81 2.14 4.71
C GLU A 96 10.86 1.08 5.01
N LEU A 97 10.45 -0.11 5.46
CA LEU A 97 11.35 -1.22 5.76
C LEU A 97 11.57 -2.11 4.53
N THR A 98 12.83 -2.31 4.16
CA THR A 98 13.21 -3.28 3.13
C THR A 98 14.43 -4.10 3.56
N THR A 99 14.69 -5.20 2.87
CA THR A 99 15.97 -5.91 3.01
C THR A 99 16.67 -6.05 1.67
N ASP A 100 18.00 -6.06 1.70
CA ASP A 100 18.82 -6.43 0.56
C ASP A 100 20.07 -7.13 1.05
N SER A 101 20.38 -8.28 0.45
CA SER A 101 21.55 -9.09 0.78
C SER A 101 21.70 -9.38 2.29
N GLY A 102 20.58 -9.60 2.99
CA GLY A 102 20.53 -9.91 4.42
C GLY A 102 20.73 -8.72 5.36
N ARG A 103 20.81 -7.49 4.84
CA ARG A 103 20.83 -6.25 5.63
C ARG A 103 19.46 -5.60 5.59
N THR A 104 19.11 -4.89 6.66
CA THR A 104 17.87 -4.09 6.72
C THR A 104 18.17 -2.66 6.34
N PHE A 105 17.27 -2.06 5.56
CA PHE A 105 17.28 -0.66 5.18
C PHE A 105 15.97 -0.02 5.61
N ILE A 106 16.05 1.22 6.09
CA ILE A 106 14.86 2.07 6.27
C ILE A 106 15.05 3.31 5.41
N HIS A 107 14.20 3.45 4.40
CA HIS A 107 14.07 4.68 3.62
C HIS A 107 13.03 5.57 4.26
N PHE A 108 13.27 6.87 4.35
CA PHE A 108 12.32 7.79 4.97
C PHE A 108 12.49 9.20 4.41
N SER A 109 11.46 10.02 4.60
CA SER A 109 11.49 11.43 4.19
C SER A 109 11.85 12.30 5.39
N ALA A 110 12.64 13.34 5.19
CA ALA A 110 12.87 14.36 6.22
C ALA A 110 13.17 15.73 5.60
N GLY A 111 12.90 16.80 6.34
CA GLY A 111 13.06 18.18 5.91
C GLY A 111 11.80 18.98 6.20
N VAL A 112 11.81 20.28 5.90
CA VAL A 112 10.63 21.15 6.08
C VAL A 112 10.30 21.85 4.77
N ASP A 113 9.00 22.05 4.50
CA ASP A 113 8.51 22.69 3.28
C ASP A 113 9.13 22.09 2.01
N ALA A 114 9.69 22.92 1.12
CA ALA A 114 10.35 22.52 -0.13
C ALA A 114 11.64 21.69 0.08
N ALA A 115 12.17 21.61 1.30
CA ALA A 115 13.42 20.93 1.61
C ALA A 115 13.28 19.43 1.91
N HIS A 116 12.07 18.85 1.86
CA HIS A 116 11.90 17.40 2.05
C HIS A 116 12.71 16.62 1.02
N ARG A 117 13.46 15.64 1.49
CA ARG A 117 14.26 14.71 0.68
C ARG A 117 14.17 13.31 1.26
N MET A 118 14.52 12.33 0.43
CA MET A 118 14.66 10.95 0.87
C MET A 118 16.02 10.71 1.53
N TYR A 119 15.99 9.95 2.62
CA TYR A 119 17.13 9.49 3.38
C TYR A 119 17.06 7.98 3.55
N VAL A 120 18.20 7.37 3.86
CA VAL A 120 18.30 5.94 4.16
C VAL A 120 19.23 5.70 5.34
N ILE A 121 18.83 4.77 6.20
CA ILE A 121 19.65 4.18 7.27
C ILE A 121 19.69 2.66 7.08
N SER A 122 20.76 2.00 7.54
CA SER A 122 20.86 0.54 7.43
C SER A 122 21.44 -0.13 8.67
N ALA A 123 21.08 -1.39 8.88
CA ALA A 123 21.55 -2.23 9.96
C ALA A 123 21.73 -3.69 9.49
N ASP A 124 22.36 -4.52 10.31
CA ASP A 124 22.50 -5.96 10.05
C ASP A 124 21.19 -6.74 10.34
N SER A 125 20.23 -6.13 11.03
CA SER A 125 18.91 -6.71 11.32
C SER A 125 17.89 -5.59 11.64
N PRO A 126 16.56 -5.88 11.61
CA PRO A 126 15.55 -4.83 11.79
C PRO A 126 15.62 -4.10 13.14
N LEU A 127 16.02 -4.78 14.21
CA LEU A 127 16.21 -4.21 15.55
C LEU A 127 17.70 -4.02 15.89
N GLY A 128 18.57 -4.00 14.87
CA GLY A 128 20.00 -3.81 15.01
C GLY A 128 20.39 -2.36 15.29
N THR A 129 21.70 -2.10 15.29
CA THR A 129 22.24 -0.74 15.37
C THR A 129 22.29 -0.14 13.97
N TYR A 130 21.52 0.92 13.75
CA TYR A 130 21.46 1.59 12.44
C TYR A 130 22.60 2.58 12.26
N SER A 131 22.99 2.76 10.99
CA SER A 131 23.92 3.79 10.56
C SER A 131 23.37 5.20 10.79
N THR A 132 24.24 6.21 10.72
CA THR A 132 23.81 7.58 10.40
C THR A 132 23.09 7.58 9.05
N GLU A 133 22.14 8.49 8.91
CA GLU A 133 21.36 8.68 7.70
C GLU A 133 22.22 9.20 6.55
N SER A 134 21.95 8.69 5.36
CA SER A 134 22.50 9.19 4.10
C SER A 134 21.36 9.79 3.29
N LYS A 135 21.52 11.03 2.81
CA LYS A 135 20.59 11.62 1.83
C LYS A 135 20.71 10.83 0.53
N LEU A 136 19.60 10.34 -0.02
CA LEU A 136 19.61 9.74 -1.36
C LEU A 136 19.85 10.84 -2.39
N ALA A 137 20.85 10.63 -3.26
CA ALA A 137 21.13 11.51 -4.39
C ALA A 137 20.15 11.25 -5.53
N LEU A 138 18.84 11.42 -5.27
CA LEU A 138 17.81 11.24 -6.30
C LEU A 138 18.01 12.24 -7.45
N PRO A 139 17.70 11.85 -8.70
CA PRO A 139 17.88 12.72 -9.86
C PRO A 139 17.13 14.05 -9.70
N ASP A 140 17.74 15.13 -10.18
CA ASP A 140 17.28 16.52 -10.12
C ASP A 140 17.18 17.15 -8.71
N ASP A 141 17.40 16.40 -7.64
CA ASP A 141 17.38 16.85 -6.23
C ASP A 141 16.15 17.72 -5.86
N GLN A 142 14.97 17.30 -6.31
CA GLN A 142 13.69 17.97 -6.00
C GLN A 142 13.05 17.44 -4.72
N TRP A 143 11.98 18.10 -4.29
CA TRP A 143 11.13 17.63 -3.19
C TRP A 143 10.68 16.19 -3.45
N ALA A 144 10.89 15.32 -2.47
CA ALA A 144 10.64 13.88 -2.57
C ALA A 144 10.22 13.32 -1.20
N ILE A 145 9.15 12.53 -1.21
CA ILE A 145 8.65 11.78 -0.05
C ILE A 145 8.25 10.35 -0.44
N ASP A 146 7.95 9.52 0.57
CA ASP A 146 7.30 8.21 0.44
C ASP A 146 8.02 7.28 -0.55
N GLY A 147 9.35 7.25 -0.48
CA GLY A 147 10.15 6.47 -1.40
C GLY A 147 10.39 5.04 -0.94
N THR A 148 10.16 4.07 -1.82
CA THR A 148 10.41 2.64 -1.58
C THR A 148 11.41 2.05 -2.58
N PHE A 149 12.25 1.13 -2.09
CA PHE A 149 13.25 0.41 -2.86
C PHE A 149 12.78 -1.01 -3.16
N PHE A 150 12.99 -1.50 -4.38
CA PHE A 150 12.71 -2.89 -4.74
C PHE A 150 13.62 -3.39 -5.86
N VAL A 151 13.77 -4.72 -5.95
CA VAL A 151 14.50 -5.38 -7.03
C VAL A 151 13.49 -6.10 -7.92
N PHE A 152 13.40 -5.70 -9.20
CA PHE A 152 12.52 -6.34 -10.18
C PHE A 152 13.33 -6.77 -11.40
N GLU A 153 13.15 -8.02 -11.84
CA GLU A 153 13.91 -8.65 -12.92
C GLU A 153 15.43 -8.51 -12.76
N GLY A 154 15.91 -8.70 -11.52
CA GLY A 154 17.33 -8.65 -11.17
C GLY A 154 17.95 -7.26 -11.22
N ARG A 155 17.14 -6.19 -11.17
CA ARG A 155 17.63 -4.80 -11.17
C ARG A 155 16.96 -3.98 -10.07
N GLY A 156 17.75 -3.14 -9.41
CA GLY A 156 17.26 -2.22 -8.37
C GLY A 156 16.50 -1.03 -8.95
N TRP A 157 15.43 -0.65 -8.26
CA TRP A 157 14.55 0.47 -8.56
C TRP A 157 14.20 1.22 -7.28
N PHE A 158 13.91 2.51 -7.44
CA PHE A 158 13.35 3.34 -6.38
C PHE A 158 12.18 4.12 -6.95
N VAL A 159 11.03 4.04 -6.31
CA VAL A 159 9.81 4.79 -6.68
C VAL A 159 9.45 5.71 -5.52
N TRP A 160 9.01 6.94 -5.82
CA TRP A 160 8.68 7.94 -4.80
C TRP A 160 7.64 8.94 -5.29
N SER A 161 7.05 9.67 -4.35
CA SER A 161 6.22 10.84 -4.60
C SER A 161 7.08 12.11 -4.67
N GLY A 162 6.94 12.92 -5.71
CA GLY A 162 7.79 14.11 -5.86
C GLY A 162 7.15 15.28 -6.61
N TRP A 163 7.83 16.42 -6.54
CA TRP A 163 7.51 17.58 -7.37
C TRP A 163 8.29 17.56 -8.70
N ASP A 164 7.72 18.17 -9.74
CA ASP A 164 8.47 18.44 -10.97
C ASP A 164 9.62 19.40 -10.68
N SER A 165 9.34 20.51 -9.99
CA SER A 165 10.38 21.37 -9.44
C SER A 165 9.86 22.17 -8.25
N GLU A 166 10.73 22.84 -7.50
CA GLU A 166 10.31 23.81 -6.48
C GLU A 166 9.39 24.91 -7.05
N SER A 167 9.60 25.34 -8.30
CA SER A 167 8.75 26.34 -8.97
C SER A 167 7.47 25.74 -9.59
N ASN A 168 7.38 24.42 -9.67
CA ASN A 168 6.23 23.67 -10.19
C ASN A 168 5.81 22.57 -9.19
N ASN A 169 5.27 23.02 -8.06
CA ASN A 169 4.93 22.20 -6.88
C ASN A 169 3.41 22.07 -6.65
N GLY A 170 2.60 22.35 -7.68
CA GLY A 170 1.14 22.27 -7.59
C GLY A 170 0.57 20.85 -7.59
N GLU A 171 1.40 19.85 -7.84
CA GLU A 171 1.04 18.43 -7.80
C GLU A 171 2.20 17.57 -7.30
N GLN A 172 1.85 16.41 -6.74
CA GLN A 172 2.77 15.31 -6.48
C GLN A 172 2.56 14.21 -7.52
N ASN A 173 3.66 13.77 -8.13
CA ASN A 173 3.70 12.73 -9.15
C ASN A 173 4.54 11.55 -8.68
N LEU A 174 4.27 10.36 -9.24
CA LEU A 174 5.12 9.20 -8.99
C LEU A 174 6.27 9.17 -9.99
N TYR A 175 7.49 9.13 -9.46
CA TYR A 175 8.71 8.99 -10.21
C TYR A 175 9.40 7.67 -9.90
N ILE A 176 10.15 7.15 -10.87
CA ILE A 176 11.01 5.98 -10.71
C ILE A 176 12.42 6.27 -11.22
N CYS A 177 13.44 5.70 -10.57
CA CYS A 177 14.81 5.69 -11.07
C CYS A 177 15.50 4.34 -10.80
N ARG A 178 16.64 4.11 -11.46
CA ARG A 178 17.48 2.94 -11.23
C ARG A 178 18.23 3.07 -9.91
N MET A 179 18.57 1.94 -9.31
CA MET A 179 19.40 1.85 -8.10
C MET A 179 20.53 0.83 -8.31
N ASN A 180 21.76 1.20 -7.97
CA ASN A 180 22.90 0.27 -7.93
C ASN A 180 22.91 -0.56 -6.63
N SER A 181 22.38 0.03 -5.56
CA SER A 181 22.18 -0.55 -4.24
C SER A 181 21.03 0.21 -3.56
N PRO A 182 20.51 -0.25 -2.41
CA PRO A 182 19.46 0.47 -1.66
C PRO A 182 19.84 1.91 -1.28
N THR A 183 21.12 2.29 -1.35
CA THR A 183 21.61 3.63 -0.97
C THR A 183 22.09 4.47 -2.16
N GLU A 184 22.14 3.91 -3.37
CA GLU A 184 22.81 4.55 -4.52
C GLU A 184 21.88 4.61 -5.75
N PRO A 185 21.11 5.70 -5.89
CA PRO A 185 20.39 6.02 -7.11
C PRO A 185 21.32 6.23 -8.29
N THR A 186 20.87 5.85 -9.49
CA THR A 186 21.64 6.03 -10.73
C THR A 186 20.74 6.38 -11.91
N GLY A 187 21.30 7.12 -12.87
CA GLY A 187 20.57 7.59 -14.05
C GLY A 187 19.65 8.78 -13.79
N GLN A 188 18.61 8.90 -14.62
CA GLN A 188 17.61 9.97 -14.54
C GLN A 188 16.34 9.49 -13.84
N ARG A 189 15.48 10.42 -13.41
CA ARG A 189 14.13 10.10 -12.93
C ARG A 189 13.14 10.07 -14.09
N PHE A 190 12.13 9.22 -13.98
CA PHE A 190 11.08 9.05 -14.98
C PHE A 190 9.72 9.14 -14.31
N ILE A 191 8.78 9.88 -14.89
CA ILE A 191 7.39 9.91 -14.43
C ILE A 191 6.70 8.62 -14.84
N ILE A 192 6.03 7.95 -13.89
CA ILE A 192 5.20 6.77 -14.15
C ILE A 192 3.71 7.02 -13.86
N SER A 193 3.40 8.03 -13.05
CA SER A 193 2.01 8.48 -12.87
C SER A 193 1.92 9.95 -12.50
N GLN A 194 0.84 10.57 -12.97
CA GLN A 194 0.40 11.90 -12.57
C GLN A 194 -1.11 11.83 -12.26
N PRO A 195 -1.63 12.68 -11.35
CA PRO A 195 -3.04 12.74 -11.02
C PRO A 195 -3.83 13.36 -12.18
N ARG A 196 -4.33 12.52 -13.08
CA ARG A 196 -4.99 12.92 -14.35
C ARG A 196 -6.40 12.37 -14.48
N GLU A 197 -6.74 11.36 -13.69
CA GLU A 197 -8.08 10.81 -13.67
C GLU A 197 -8.99 11.67 -12.79
N SER A 198 -10.29 11.69 -13.09
CA SER A 198 -11.25 12.53 -12.36
C SER A 198 -11.38 12.13 -10.89
N TRP A 199 -11.18 10.85 -10.56
CA TRP A 199 -11.20 10.32 -9.20
C TRP A 199 -9.93 10.65 -8.40
N GLU A 200 -8.85 11.08 -9.05
CA GLU A 200 -7.60 11.58 -8.42
C GLU A 200 -7.64 13.08 -8.13
N GLN A 201 -8.60 13.81 -8.71
CA GLN A 201 -8.68 15.27 -8.67
C GLN A 201 -9.68 15.77 -7.63
N GLY A 202 -9.71 15.12 -6.47
CA GLY A 202 -10.61 15.48 -5.38
C GLY A 202 -10.21 16.72 -4.60
N ASP A 203 -8.92 17.05 -4.57
CA ASP A 203 -8.35 18.06 -3.66
C ASP A 203 -7.28 18.90 -4.36
N SER A 204 -6.74 19.88 -3.62
CA SER A 204 -5.61 20.71 -4.06
C SER A 204 -4.59 20.80 -2.92
N PRO A 205 -3.30 20.52 -3.16
CA PRO A 205 -2.70 20.09 -4.44
C PRO A 205 -3.19 18.70 -4.90
N LEU A 206 -2.95 18.37 -6.17
CA LEU A 206 -3.21 17.04 -6.72
C LEU A 206 -2.13 16.06 -6.27
N ILE A 207 -2.51 14.83 -5.90
CA ILE A 207 -1.59 13.91 -5.21
C ILE A 207 -1.66 12.49 -5.79
N ASN A 208 -0.50 11.96 -6.14
CA ASN A 208 -0.18 10.53 -6.11
C ASN A 208 1.02 10.34 -5.17
N GLU A 209 0.87 9.60 -4.08
CA GLU A 209 1.90 9.38 -3.05
C GLU A 209 1.85 7.97 -2.47
N GLY A 210 2.68 7.64 -1.46
CA GLY A 210 2.73 6.31 -0.84
C GLY A 210 2.79 5.12 -1.81
N PRO A 211 3.71 5.10 -2.81
CA PRO A 211 3.86 3.97 -3.72
C PRO A 211 4.44 2.74 -3.03
N GLU A 212 3.88 1.58 -3.33
CA GLU A 212 4.30 0.27 -2.86
C GLU A 212 4.39 -0.71 -4.03
N ALA A 213 5.48 -1.46 -4.09
CA ALA A 213 5.76 -2.38 -5.18
C ALA A 213 5.35 -3.81 -4.83
N VAL A 214 4.75 -4.52 -5.77
CA VAL A 214 4.37 -5.93 -5.61
C VAL A 214 4.33 -6.62 -6.98
N VAL A 215 4.56 -7.93 -7.02
CA VAL A 215 4.57 -8.72 -8.25
C VAL A 215 3.36 -9.66 -8.25
N ASP A 216 2.61 -9.65 -9.35
CA ASP A 216 1.43 -10.50 -9.50
C ASP A 216 1.79 -11.98 -9.78
N PRO A 217 0.81 -12.91 -9.72
CA PRO A 217 1.05 -14.32 -10.02
C PRO A 217 1.55 -14.61 -11.45
N ASN A 218 1.46 -13.64 -12.38
CA ASN A 218 1.99 -13.74 -13.73
C ASN A 218 3.39 -13.12 -13.89
N GLY A 219 4.00 -12.62 -12.80
CA GLY A 219 5.31 -11.98 -12.80
C GLY A 219 5.29 -10.52 -13.29
N GLN A 220 4.13 -9.87 -13.34
CA GLN A 220 4.03 -8.46 -13.70
C GLN A 220 4.20 -7.57 -12.46
N LEU A 221 4.96 -6.48 -12.61
CA LEU A 221 5.14 -5.48 -11.58
C LEU A 221 3.90 -4.59 -11.45
N HIS A 222 3.49 -4.35 -10.21
CA HIS A 222 2.51 -3.36 -9.82
C HIS A 222 3.15 -2.31 -8.92
N ILE A 223 2.71 -1.06 -9.06
CA ILE A 223 2.95 0.02 -8.11
C ILE A 223 1.58 0.48 -7.62
N VAL A 224 1.20 0.03 -6.44
CA VAL A 224 -0.03 0.47 -5.78
C VAL A 224 0.30 1.74 -5.02
N TYR A 225 -0.54 2.75 -5.11
CA TYR A 225 -0.26 4.08 -4.58
C TYR A 225 -1.52 4.73 -4.02
N SER A 226 -1.33 5.79 -3.24
CA SER A 226 -2.41 6.58 -2.67
C SER A 226 -2.70 7.82 -3.52
N ALA A 227 -3.97 8.14 -3.72
CA ALA A 227 -4.42 9.33 -4.45
C ALA A 227 -5.28 10.24 -3.57
N ASN A 228 -5.37 11.52 -3.94
CA ASN A 228 -6.06 12.61 -3.20
C ASN A 228 -5.34 12.99 -1.88
N GLY A 229 -5.89 13.95 -1.13
CA GLY A 229 -5.23 14.47 0.07
C GLY A 229 -5.38 13.58 1.31
N SER A 230 -4.27 13.22 1.95
CA SER A 230 -4.22 12.41 3.19
C SER A 230 -4.82 13.10 4.43
N TRP A 231 -5.34 14.33 4.28
CA TRP A 231 -6.05 15.11 5.31
C TRP A 231 -7.57 15.06 5.15
N ASN A 232 -8.11 14.25 4.23
CA ASN A 232 -9.55 14.07 4.08
C ASN A 232 -9.91 12.63 3.66
N ASN A 233 -11.21 12.33 3.68
CA ASN A 233 -11.71 10.97 3.47
C ASN A 233 -11.80 10.52 1.99
N LYS A 234 -11.35 11.32 1.02
CA LYS A 234 -11.23 10.91 -0.39
C LYS A 234 -9.92 10.19 -0.68
N TYR A 235 -9.01 10.12 0.29
CA TYR A 235 -7.78 9.34 0.19
C TYR A 235 -8.13 7.89 -0.16
N CYS A 236 -7.46 7.32 -1.16
CA CYS A 236 -7.77 6.00 -1.66
C CYS A 236 -6.54 5.35 -2.29
N LEU A 237 -6.52 4.02 -2.36
CA LEU A 237 -5.52 3.28 -3.12
C LEU A 237 -5.93 3.10 -4.57
N ALA A 238 -4.95 3.17 -5.47
CA ALA A 238 -5.04 2.88 -6.89
C ALA A 238 -3.77 2.15 -7.35
N ASP A 239 -3.74 1.69 -8.60
CA ASP A 239 -2.67 0.80 -9.08
C ASP A 239 -2.13 1.20 -10.45
N LEU A 240 -0.83 1.02 -10.64
CA LEU A 240 -0.13 1.03 -11.92
C LEU A 240 0.40 -0.38 -12.21
N ARG A 241 -0.17 -1.06 -13.20
CA ARG A 241 0.29 -2.37 -13.66
C ARG A 241 1.22 -2.23 -14.86
N LEU A 242 2.46 -2.67 -14.74
CA LEU A 242 3.40 -2.74 -15.84
C LEU A 242 2.97 -3.85 -16.80
N ARG A 243 2.81 -3.54 -18.09
CA ARG A 243 2.50 -4.56 -19.10
C ARG A 243 3.58 -5.64 -19.14
N LYS A 244 3.23 -6.83 -19.63
CA LYS A 244 4.20 -7.92 -19.81
C LYS A 244 5.35 -7.47 -20.71
N GLY A 245 6.59 -7.62 -20.21
CA GLY A 245 7.80 -7.16 -20.89
C GLY A 245 7.83 -5.65 -21.12
N GLY A 246 7.19 -4.89 -20.24
CA GLY A 246 7.22 -3.43 -20.23
C GLY A 246 8.54 -2.88 -19.68
N ASP A 247 8.91 -1.67 -20.09
CA ASP A 247 10.00 -0.90 -19.52
C ASP A 247 9.47 -0.04 -18.36
N PRO A 248 9.91 -0.26 -17.11
CA PRO A 248 9.48 0.54 -15.96
C PRO A 248 9.72 2.05 -16.11
N THR A 249 10.65 2.47 -16.99
CA THR A 249 10.94 3.89 -17.23
C THR A 249 10.06 4.53 -18.31
N TYR A 250 9.22 3.76 -18.98
CA TYR A 250 8.34 4.25 -20.04
C TYR A 250 6.90 4.34 -19.54
N VAL A 251 6.42 5.58 -19.34
CA VAL A 251 5.08 5.85 -18.77
C VAL A 251 3.94 5.09 -19.46
N TRP A 252 4.04 4.88 -20.78
CA TRP A 252 3.01 4.18 -21.56
C TRP A 252 3.11 2.65 -21.51
N ASP A 253 4.05 2.08 -20.78
CA ASP A 253 4.04 0.66 -20.43
C ASP A 253 3.26 0.38 -19.13
N TRP A 254 2.91 1.44 -18.39
CA TRP A 254 2.07 1.36 -17.20
C TRP A 254 0.60 1.55 -17.56
N TYR A 255 -0.24 0.68 -17.01
CA TYR A 255 -1.69 0.77 -17.09
C TYR A 255 -2.23 1.14 -15.71
N LYS A 256 -2.94 2.27 -15.63
CA LYS A 256 -3.56 2.77 -14.39
C LYS A 256 -4.94 2.16 -14.17
N SER A 257 -5.31 1.87 -12.93
CA SER A 257 -6.65 1.38 -12.58
C SER A 257 -7.74 2.37 -13.00
N ASN A 258 -8.93 1.87 -13.36
CA ASN A 258 -10.03 2.72 -13.87
C ASN A 258 -10.78 3.49 -12.76
N GLY A 259 -10.24 3.51 -11.54
CA GLY A 259 -10.85 4.04 -10.33
C GLY A 259 -10.01 3.69 -9.10
N CYS A 260 -10.43 4.17 -7.93
CA CYS A 260 -9.91 3.70 -6.65
C CYS A 260 -10.19 2.20 -6.48
N LEU A 261 -9.21 1.45 -5.99
CA LEU A 261 -9.32 0.04 -5.63
C LEU A 261 -9.65 -0.16 -4.15
N PHE A 262 -9.36 0.83 -3.30
CA PHE A 262 -9.70 0.82 -1.88
C PHE A 262 -9.96 2.25 -1.41
N GLY A 263 -11.18 2.59 -1.01
CA GLY A 263 -11.57 3.96 -0.71
C GLY A 263 -12.98 4.06 -0.14
N SER A 264 -13.34 5.25 0.35
CA SER A 264 -14.57 5.46 1.13
C SER A 264 -15.74 6.04 0.33
N HIS A 265 -15.50 6.40 -0.93
CA HIS A 265 -16.46 7.09 -1.79
C HIS A 265 -16.77 6.24 -3.01
N GLN A 266 -17.97 5.65 -3.04
CA GLN A 266 -18.39 4.70 -4.08
C GLN A 266 -18.33 5.29 -5.50
N ASP A 267 -18.56 6.59 -5.66
CA ASP A 267 -18.51 7.30 -6.95
C ASP A 267 -17.07 7.44 -7.51
N ARG A 268 -16.05 7.10 -6.72
CA ARG A 268 -14.63 7.10 -7.10
C ARG A 268 -14.05 5.71 -7.28
N MET A 269 -14.76 4.69 -6.84
CA MET A 269 -14.31 3.30 -6.91
C MET A 269 -14.31 2.81 -8.36
N MET A 270 -13.41 1.87 -8.66
CA MET A 270 -13.47 1.11 -9.91
C MET A 270 -14.80 0.35 -9.98
N ASP A 271 -15.41 0.30 -11.17
CA ASP A 271 -16.67 -0.43 -11.38
C ASP A 271 -16.55 -1.89 -10.91
N GLY A 272 -17.42 -2.29 -9.97
CA GLY A 272 -17.42 -3.63 -9.37
C GLY A 272 -16.61 -3.76 -8.06
N TRP A 273 -16.07 -2.66 -7.56
CA TRP A 273 -15.49 -2.53 -6.22
C TRP A 273 -16.43 -1.79 -5.29
N ASP A 274 -16.44 -2.21 -4.02
CA ASP A 274 -17.26 -1.62 -2.98
C ASP A 274 -16.41 -0.67 -2.14
N ALA A 275 -16.98 0.48 -1.79
CA ALA A 275 -16.35 1.39 -0.84
C ALA A 275 -16.25 0.74 0.55
N THR A 276 -15.26 1.17 1.34
CA THR A 276 -15.12 0.76 2.74
C THR A 276 -16.40 1.01 3.53
N LEU A 277 -16.65 0.20 4.55
CA LEU A 277 -17.76 0.26 5.50
C LEU A 277 -17.34 0.78 6.88
N TYR A 278 -16.06 0.66 7.26
CA TYR A 278 -15.57 0.93 8.62
C TYR A 278 -14.45 1.98 8.68
N VAL A 279 -13.66 2.14 7.61
CA VAL A 279 -12.55 3.09 7.58
C VAL A 279 -12.78 4.19 6.53
N ASP A 280 -12.60 5.45 6.93
CA ASP A 280 -12.54 6.59 6.04
C ASP A 280 -11.09 6.82 5.55
N GLY A 281 -10.94 7.18 4.28
CA GLY A 281 -9.67 7.56 3.65
C GLY A 281 -8.53 6.54 3.78
N PRO A 282 -8.74 5.25 3.45
CA PRO A 282 -7.66 4.28 3.53
C PRO A 282 -6.55 4.60 2.53
N GLY A 283 -5.30 4.57 2.99
CA GLY A 283 -4.15 4.78 2.12
C GLY A 283 -2.82 4.60 2.85
N HIS A 284 -1.74 4.98 2.15
CA HIS A 284 -0.35 4.70 2.50
C HIS A 284 -0.22 3.31 3.14
N HIS A 285 -0.58 2.33 2.33
CA HIS A 285 -0.53 0.92 2.71
C HIS A 285 0.86 0.33 2.60
N THR A 286 0.99 -0.91 3.03
CA THR A 286 2.18 -1.74 2.84
C THR A 286 1.79 -3.20 2.65
N PHE A 287 2.49 -3.87 1.74
CA PHE A 287 2.40 -5.32 1.59
C PHE A 287 3.38 -5.95 2.56
N ALA A 288 2.89 -6.78 3.49
CA ALA A 288 3.75 -7.50 4.44
C ALA A 288 4.50 -8.65 3.75
N LEU A 289 5.48 -8.30 2.93
CA LEU A 289 6.21 -9.25 2.08
C LEU A 289 7.28 -10.03 2.88
N PRO A 290 7.54 -11.30 2.50
CA PRO A 290 8.70 -12.03 3.00
C PRO A 290 9.99 -11.26 2.68
N ASP A 291 10.78 -10.97 3.70
CA ASP A 291 12.03 -10.19 3.62
C ASP A 291 11.89 -8.81 2.94
N GLY A 292 10.68 -8.30 2.73
CA GLY A 292 10.45 -7.10 1.92
C GLY A 292 10.78 -7.28 0.44
N ASP A 293 10.90 -8.53 -0.05
CA ASP A 293 11.25 -8.81 -1.44
C ASP A 293 10.00 -8.97 -2.30
N VAL A 294 9.83 -8.07 -3.27
CA VAL A 294 8.73 -8.13 -4.25
C VAL A 294 8.74 -9.41 -5.09
N ASN A 295 9.87 -10.09 -5.23
CA ASN A 295 9.94 -11.37 -5.94
C ASN A 295 9.36 -12.54 -5.12
N GLU A 296 9.19 -12.35 -3.82
CA GLU A 296 8.51 -13.28 -2.91
C GLU A 296 7.04 -12.88 -2.68
N SER A 297 6.48 -12.05 -3.56
CA SER A 297 5.08 -11.62 -3.51
C SER A 297 4.14 -12.84 -3.41
N PRO A 298 3.22 -12.85 -2.43
CA PRO A 298 2.35 -13.99 -2.19
C PRO A 298 1.42 -14.21 -3.38
N GLY A 299 1.43 -15.43 -3.93
CA GLY A 299 0.50 -15.84 -4.98
C GLY A 299 -0.83 -16.39 -4.44
N GLY A 300 -1.58 -17.04 -5.34
CA GLY A 300 -2.82 -17.75 -4.98
C GLY A 300 -4.08 -16.87 -5.05
N THR A 301 -5.18 -17.42 -4.55
CA THR A 301 -6.51 -16.79 -4.58
C THR A 301 -7.09 -16.54 -3.18
N GLY A 302 -6.27 -16.75 -2.14
CA GLY A 302 -6.65 -16.53 -0.76
C GLY A 302 -6.57 -15.05 -0.38
N HIS A 303 -7.14 -14.72 0.76
CA HIS A 303 -6.97 -13.43 1.41
C HIS A 303 -5.55 -13.32 1.97
N ILE A 304 -4.82 -12.30 1.51
CA ILE A 304 -3.44 -12.03 1.87
C ILE A 304 -3.44 -10.81 2.78
N PRO A 305 -2.80 -10.86 3.97
CA PRO A 305 -2.81 -9.75 4.90
C PRO A 305 -1.98 -8.57 4.38
N PHE A 306 -2.41 -7.36 4.71
CA PHE A 306 -1.69 -6.11 4.45
C PHE A 306 -2.02 -5.08 5.54
N MET A 307 -1.24 -4.00 5.65
CA MET A 307 -1.55 -2.89 6.56
C MET A 307 -1.77 -1.61 5.78
N PHE A 308 -2.57 -0.72 6.35
CA PHE A 308 -2.85 0.61 5.82
C PHE A 308 -3.16 1.58 6.95
N HIS A 309 -3.13 2.88 6.68
CA HIS A 309 -3.73 3.83 7.59
C HIS A 309 -5.09 4.32 7.09
N GLY A 310 -5.90 4.82 8.02
CA GLY A 310 -7.13 5.54 7.72
C GLY A 310 -7.71 6.14 8.99
N VAL A 311 -8.96 6.56 8.97
CA VAL A 311 -9.67 7.08 10.14
C VAL A 311 -10.91 6.23 10.38
N GLU A 312 -11.19 5.82 11.63
CA GLU A 312 -12.41 5.07 11.93
C GLU A 312 -13.66 5.89 11.56
N LYS A 313 -14.59 5.29 10.81
CA LYS A 313 -15.79 5.97 10.35
C LYS A 313 -16.62 6.53 11.50
N GLY A 314 -17.11 7.75 11.29
CA GLY A 314 -17.80 8.52 12.32
C GLY A 314 -16.87 9.40 13.16
N THR A 315 -15.55 9.25 13.02
CA THR A 315 -14.56 10.18 13.58
C THR A 315 -14.27 11.30 12.58
N PRO A 316 -14.20 12.58 13.01
CA PRO A 316 -13.78 13.67 12.13
C PRO A 316 -12.39 13.43 11.55
N TYR A 317 -12.28 13.46 10.22
CA TYR A 317 -11.03 13.19 9.53
C TYR A 317 -9.98 14.28 9.82
N SER A 318 -8.79 13.86 10.25
CA SER A 318 -7.61 14.71 10.42
C SER A 318 -6.35 13.85 10.42
N TRP A 319 -5.17 14.44 10.19
CA TRP A 319 -3.91 13.70 10.25
C TRP A 319 -3.67 13.00 11.59
N ASP A 320 -4.08 13.64 12.71
CA ASP A 320 -3.92 13.11 14.07
C ASP A 320 -4.91 11.99 14.40
N ALA A 321 -6.02 11.91 13.67
CA ALA A 321 -7.03 10.86 13.84
C ALA A 321 -6.67 9.57 13.07
N ARG A 322 -5.57 9.56 12.32
CA ARG A 322 -5.14 8.38 11.56
C ARG A 322 -4.67 7.27 12.50
N ALA A 323 -5.05 6.06 12.14
CA ALA A 323 -4.61 4.84 12.79
C ALA A 323 -4.19 3.82 11.74
N TRP A 324 -3.28 2.95 12.13
CA TRP A 324 -2.94 1.73 11.40
C TRP A 324 -4.08 0.73 11.55
N PHE A 325 -4.47 0.12 10.44
CA PHE A 325 -5.39 -0.99 10.35
C PHE A 325 -4.67 -2.14 9.64
N THR A 326 -5.07 -3.36 9.95
CA THR A 326 -4.78 -4.53 9.12
C THR A 326 -6.06 -4.91 8.39
N GLY A 327 -5.90 -5.40 7.17
CA GLY A 327 -6.97 -5.96 6.36
C GLY A 327 -6.41 -7.07 5.49
N THR A 328 -7.14 -7.43 4.44
CA THR A 328 -6.65 -8.40 3.45
C THR A 328 -6.85 -7.92 2.03
N TYR A 329 -6.10 -8.46 1.09
CA TYR A 329 -6.37 -8.31 -0.34
C TYR A 329 -6.38 -9.67 -1.03
N VAL A 330 -7.00 -9.72 -2.20
CA VAL A 330 -6.90 -10.86 -3.11
C VAL A 330 -6.47 -10.39 -4.49
N TRP A 331 -5.70 -11.23 -5.19
CA TRP A 331 -5.45 -11.07 -6.61
C TRP A 331 -6.74 -11.28 -7.42
N TRP A 332 -7.24 -10.21 -8.03
CA TRP A 332 -8.44 -10.24 -8.85
C TRP A 332 -8.08 -10.32 -10.34
N SER A 333 -8.20 -11.53 -10.91
CA SER A 333 -7.85 -11.80 -12.30
C SER A 333 -8.87 -11.27 -13.30
N GLN A 334 -8.48 -11.20 -14.58
CA GLN A 334 -9.33 -10.76 -15.69
C GLN A 334 -9.84 -9.32 -15.53
N THR A 335 -9.08 -8.49 -14.79
CA THR A 335 -9.37 -7.08 -14.61
C THR A 335 -8.81 -6.30 -15.78
N THR A 336 -9.65 -5.48 -16.42
CA THR A 336 -9.25 -4.67 -17.58
C THR A 336 -8.91 -3.26 -17.14
N TYR A 337 -7.69 -2.84 -17.43
CA TYR A 337 -7.21 -1.48 -17.26
C TYR A 337 -7.38 -0.79 -18.60
N SER A 338 -8.06 0.34 -18.64
CA SER A 338 -8.39 1.07 -19.86
C SER A 338 -7.72 2.43 -19.85
N ARG A 339 -7.36 2.93 -21.02
CA ARG A 339 -6.72 4.23 -21.18
C ARG A 339 -7.14 4.89 -22.48
N GLN A 340 -7.10 6.22 -22.50
CA GLN A 340 -7.40 7.02 -23.67
C GLN A 340 -6.21 7.91 -24.01
N ASN A 341 -6.14 8.38 -25.25
CA ASN A 341 -5.13 9.34 -25.69
C ASN A 341 -3.67 8.91 -25.43
N SER A 342 -3.40 7.61 -25.48
CA SER A 342 -2.09 7.00 -25.25
C SER A 342 -1.64 6.19 -26.48
N PRO A 343 -0.33 6.08 -26.75
CA PRO A 343 0.18 5.16 -27.76
C PRO A 343 0.03 3.70 -27.29
N GLY A 344 -0.10 2.78 -28.24
CA GLY A 344 -0.23 1.34 -27.97
C GLY A 344 -1.68 0.90 -27.77
N ASP A 345 -1.86 -0.24 -27.09
CA ASP A 345 -3.19 -0.80 -26.87
C ASP A 345 -4.02 0.08 -25.92
N ALA A 346 -5.31 0.24 -26.20
CA ALA A 346 -6.22 1.06 -25.41
C ALA A 346 -6.60 0.42 -24.07
N SER A 347 -6.26 -0.86 -23.89
CA SER A 347 -6.54 -1.61 -22.68
C SER A 347 -5.59 -2.78 -22.53
N ASP A 348 -5.33 -3.18 -21.28
CA ASP A 348 -4.62 -4.42 -20.95
C ASP A 348 -5.36 -5.15 -19.84
N THR A 349 -5.47 -6.47 -19.95
CA THR A 349 -6.23 -7.31 -19.00
C THR A 349 -5.30 -8.26 -18.25
N GLY A 350 -5.44 -8.35 -16.93
CA GLY A 350 -4.67 -9.25 -16.08
C GLY A 350 -5.10 -9.21 -14.63
N TYR A 351 -4.14 -9.27 -13.70
CA TYR A 351 -4.44 -9.15 -12.28
C TYR A 351 -4.64 -7.70 -11.85
N SER A 352 -5.41 -7.55 -10.77
CA SER A 352 -5.61 -6.34 -9.98
C SER A 352 -5.84 -6.77 -8.53
N PHE A 353 -6.30 -5.86 -7.69
CA PHE A 353 -6.52 -6.09 -6.27
C PHE A 353 -7.99 -5.91 -5.92
N LYS A 354 -8.55 -6.80 -5.12
CA LYS A 354 -9.69 -6.44 -4.26
C LYS A 354 -9.18 -6.37 -2.83
N PHE A 355 -9.31 -5.20 -2.22
CA PHE A 355 -8.97 -4.95 -0.83
C PHE A 355 -10.19 -5.11 0.05
N PHE A 356 -9.97 -5.61 1.26
CA PHE A 356 -10.96 -5.85 2.29
C PHE A 356 -10.40 -5.26 3.57
N GLU A 357 -11.20 -4.40 4.20
CA GLU A 357 -10.87 -3.86 5.51
C GLU A 357 -11.09 -4.94 6.58
#